data_AF-A0AAV1JA63-F1
#
_entry.id   AF-A0AAV1JA63-F1
#
_cell.length_a   1.000
_cell.length_b   1.000
_cell.length_c   1.000
_cell.angle_alpha   90.00
_cell.angle_beta   90.00
_cell.angle_gamma   90.00
#
_symmetry.space_group_name_H-M   'P 1'
#
loop_
_entity.id
_entity.type
_entity.pdbx_description
1 polymer ?
#
loop_
_entity_poly.entity_id
_entity_poly.type
_entity_poly.pdbx_seq_one_letter_code
_entity_poly.pdbx_strand_id
1 'polypeptide(L)'
;MRLSFLALFFVINTAHSLPYDVHWLGGPTVIERDISPTKQTVDVYCYSGTAKNLLALWQTVKFNIKIKTDEFSQYLGENPEQVYKDYTEDSYGWAVVTPFQKKSYRSVSLNLFTPTCMAINTKQKHSIELQIQRVDLWRVLIMAGGIALIFASRSLSGNPVFFYLCGIVVGISASFMVIVYYVSRLLPRKTLTYGILIGGWTVGVYIFQQIWENTRTLLLSYQNYLFWYTFLAGFISFVVCYRIGPPKNERSKNLVMWTLQLVGVFVTFFSSQYQEASAAVLISALVVKYFPRSWLFRIQGYWRRKFPPKPRLLTSEEYYEQGARETKHSLDELRKHCASPDCAQWRVMLKLHDAKRFASFVEGNSHLSDDEILGYESYAFSMDRPKPSASSTANSLEISDDDSSEDYDDEL
;
A
#
# COMPACT_ATOMS: atom_id res chain seq x y z
N MET A 1 46.15 67.94 -39.58
CA MET A 1 46.27 67.01 -38.44
C MET A 1 44.94 66.99 -37.70
N ARG A 2 44.21 65.86 -37.81
CA ARG A 2 43.09 65.34 -36.98
C ARG A 2 41.78 66.15 -36.89
N LEU A 3 40.81 65.72 -37.73
CA LEU A 3 39.37 65.74 -37.43
C LEU A 3 39.12 64.86 -36.20
N SER A 4 38.41 65.38 -35.19
CA SER A 4 37.89 64.58 -34.07
C SER A 4 36.43 64.24 -34.32
N PHE A 5 36.20 62.97 -34.65
CA PHE A 5 34.92 62.28 -34.60
C PHE A 5 34.53 62.08 -33.13
N LEU A 6 33.36 62.53 -32.72
CA LEU A 6 32.72 62.13 -31.46
C LEU A 6 31.37 61.49 -31.83
N ALA A 7 31.44 60.20 -32.16
CA ALA A 7 30.28 59.38 -32.44
C ALA A 7 29.59 59.02 -31.12
N LEU A 8 28.37 59.52 -30.95
CA LEU A 8 27.45 59.18 -29.88
C LEU A 8 27.03 57.70 -30.08
N PHE A 9 27.48 56.79 -29.21
CA PHE A 9 26.99 55.42 -29.18
C PHE A 9 25.55 55.40 -28.64
N PHE A 10 24.57 55.51 -29.53
CA PHE A 10 23.19 55.14 -29.26
C PHE A 10 23.11 53.61 -29.21
N VAL A 11 23.13 53.03 -28.01
CA VAL A 11 22.76 51.64 -27.79
C VAL A 11 21.25 51.54 -27.98
N ILE A 12 20.83 51.19 -29.19
CA ILE A 12 19.45 50.81 -29.48
C ILE A 12 19.24 49.46 -28.79
N ASN A 13 18.59 49.46 -27.62
CA ASN A 13 17.98 48.26 -27.07
C ASN A 13 16.82 47.87 -27.98
N THR A 14 17.08 47.05 -28.99
CA THR A 14 16.03 46.32 -29.70
C THR A 14 15.47 45.27 -28.74
N ALA A 15 14.36 45.60 -28.09
CA ALA A 15 13.53 44.60 -27.43
C ALA A 15 12.94 43.70 -28.54
N HIS A 16 13.65 42.63 -28.88
CA HIS A 16 13.11 41.59 -29.74
C HIS A 16 11.94 40.93 -29.00
N SER A 17 10.71 41.28 -29.39
CA SER A 17 9.52 40.56 -28.94
C SER A 17 9.58 39.13 -29.46
N LEU A 18 9.50 38.15 -28.57
CA LEU A 18 9.48 36.74 -28.95
C LEU A 18 8.22 36.45 -29.80
N PRO A 19 8.29 35.52 -30.76
CA PRO A 19 7.14 35.17 -31.60
C PRO A 19 6.09 34.30 -30.88
N TYR A 20 6.31 34.00 -29.59
CA TYR A 20 5.45 33.18 -28.75
C TYR A 20 5.31 33.78 -27.34
N ASP A 21 4.16 33.55 -26.73
CA ASP A 21 3.86 33.94 -25.34
C ASP A 21 4.01 32.72 -24.43
N VAL A 22 4.88 32.81 -23.41
CA VAL A 22 5.09 31.73 -22.44
C VAL A 22 4.24 31.93 -21.19
N HIS A 23 3.41 30.94 -20.88
CA HIS A 23 2.57 30.89 -19.67
C HIS A 23 3.13 29.86 -18.71
N TRP A 24 3.76 30.33 -17.63
CA TRP A 24 4.23 29.45 -16.56
C TRP A 24 3.08 29.06 -15.63
N LEU A 25 2.73 27.78 -15.63
CA LEU A 25 1.69 27.21 -14.79
C LEU A 25 2.31 26.70 -13.49
N GLY A 26 1.85 27.22 -12.35
CA GLY A 26 2.29 26.81 -11.02
C GLY A 26 1.08 26.55 -10.11
N GLY A 27 1.00 25.36 -9.52
CA GLY A 27 -0.18 24.96 -8.75
C GLY A 27 -1.37 24.51 -9.63
N PRO A 28 -2.57 24.32 -9.05
CA PRO A 28 -3.79 24.02 -9.81
C PRO A 28 -4.30 25.30 -10.50
N THR A 29 -3.66 25.67 -11.61
CA THR A 29 -4.06 26.83 -12.42
C THR A 29 -4.79 26.37 -13.68
N VAL A 30 -5.91 27.03 -13.97
CA VAL A 30 -6.69 26.86 -15.21
C VAL A 30 -6.52 28.12 -16.03
N ILE A 31 -6.10 27.97 -17.29
CA ILE A 31 -6.09 29.07 -18.25
C ILE A 31 -7.16 28.76 -19.30
N GLU A 32 -8.19 29.60 -19.35
CA GLU A 32 -9.20 29.58 -20.41
C GLU A 32 -8.78 30.52 -21.52
N ARG A 33 -8.81 30.06 -22.78
CA ARG A 33 -8.52 30.91 -23.94
C ARG A 33 -9.64 30.89 -24.95
N ASP A 34 -10.14 32.08 -25.24
CA ASP A 34 -10.94 32.37 -26.42
C ASP A 34 -10.02 32.61 -27.62
N ILE A 35 -10.34 32.01 -28.76
CA ILE A 35 -9.57 32.20 -29.99
C ILE A 35 -9.90 33.56 -30.55
N SER A 36 -8.95 34.50 -30.46
CA SER A 36 -9.00 35.74 -31.20
C SER A 36 -8.38 35.54 -32.59
N PRO A 37 -9.10 35.87 -33.68
CA PRO A 37 -8.57 35.71 -35.05
C PRO A 37 -7.40 36.65 -35.37
N THR A 38 -7.09 37.61 -34.50
CA THR A 38 -6.03 38.62 -34.71
C THR A 38 -4.74 38.37 -33.93
N LYS A 39 -4.67 37.31 -33.12
CA LYS A 39 -3.47 37.03 -32.31
C LYS A 39 -2.40 36.35 -33.18
N GLN A 40 -1.25 37.01 -33.34
CA GLN A 40 -0.11 36.51 -34.13
C GLN A 40 0.90 35.67 -33.31
N THR A 41 0.83 35.71 -31.97
CA THR A 41 1.76 34.98 -31.10
C THR A 41 1.19 33.62 -30.65
N VAL A 42 2.02 32.59 -30.69
CA VAL A 42 1.66 31.23 -30.24
C VAL A 42 1.73 31.15 -28.71
N ASP A 43 0.72 30.58 -28.06
CA ASP A 43 0.73 30.37 -26.61
C ASP A 43 1.42 29.05 -26.25
N VAL A 44 2.50 29.13 -25.48
CA VAL A 44 3.25 28.00 -24.95
C VAL A 44 3.03 27.90 -23.45
N TYR A 45 2.59 26.75 -22.97
CA TYR A 45 2.27 26.48 -21.58
C TYR A 45 3.38 25.68 -20.94
N CYS A 46 4.09 26.24 -19.96
CA CYS A 46 5.26 25.63 -19.35
C CYS A 46 5.02 25.30 -17.87
N TYR A 47 5.49 24.14 -17.47
CA TYR A 47 5.60 23.71 -16.08
C TYR A 47 7.08 23.71 -15.69
N SER A 48 7.42 24.39 -14.59
CA SER A 48 8.82 24.61 -14.15
C SER A 48 9.45 23.43 -13.41
N GLY A 49 8.69 22.36 -13.16
CA GLY A 49 9.14 21.25 -12.32
C GLY A 49 8.93 21.53 -10.83
N THR A 50 8.85 20.47 -10.04
CA THR A 50 8.77 20.54 -8.57
C THR A 50 10.11 20.19 -7.93
N ALA A 51 10.44 20.86 -6.84
CA ALA A 51 11.61 20.50 -6.03
C ALA A 51 11.49 19.07 -5.47
N LYS A 52 12.64 18.40 -5.33
CA LYS A 52 12.74 17.05 -4.78
C LYS A 52 12.35 17.05 -3.29
N ASN A 53 11.19 16.47 -3.00
CA ASN A 53 10.66 16.27 -1.65
C ASN A 53 10.21 14.83 -1.47
N LEU A 54 10.22 14.30 -0.24
CA LEU A 54 9.73 12.94 0.04
C LEU A 54 8.25 12.76 -0.32
N LEU A 55 7.44 13.81 -0.16
CA LEU A 55 6.03 13.83 -0.54
C LEU A 55 5.82 13.76 -2.06
N ALA A 56 6.84 14.07 -2.86
CA ALA A 56 6.79 13.97 -4.31
C ALA A 56 6.92 12.53 -4.83
N LEU A 57 7.20 11.55 -3.95
CA LEU A 57 7.38 10.15 -4.32
C LEU A 57 6.15 9.57 -5.02
N TRP A 58 4.94 9.93 -4.58
CA TRP A 58 3.68 9.48 -5.19
C TRP A 58 2.98 10.58 -5.98
N GLN A 59 3.63 11.71 -6.18
CA GLN A 59 3.03 12.82 -6.89
C GLN A 59 2.97 12.52 -8.39
N THR A 60 1.89 12.96 -9.03
CA THR A 60 1.74 12.91 -10.49
C THR A 60 1.25 14.26 -10.99
N VAL A 61 1.88 14.76 -12.04
CA VAL A 61 1.50 16.01 -12.70
C VAL A 61 0.95 15.68 -14.08
N LYS A 62 -0.22 16.21 -14.40
CA LYS A 62 -0.88 16.00 -15.69
C LYS A 62 -1.34 17.34 -16.26
N PHE A 63 -1.12 17.56 -17.56
CA PHE A 63 -1.88 18.56 -18.29
C PHE A 63 -3.22 17.96 -18.68
N ASN A 64 -4.30 18.63 -18.30
CA ASN A 64 -5.65 18.28 -18.70
C ASN A 64 -6.18 19.36 -19.66
N ILE A 65 -6.51 18.95 -20.87
CA ILE A 65 -6.94 19.82 -21.94
C ILE A 65 -8.44 19.60 -22.14
N LYS A 66 -9.25 20.61 -21.85
CA LYS A 66 -10.70 20.56 -22.09
C LYS A 66 -11.01 21.26 -23.42
N ILE A 67 -11.31 20.44 -24.43
CA ILE A 67 -11.71 20.86 -25.78
C ILE A 67 -12.99 20.10 -26.15
N LYS A 68 -13.91 20.76 -26.88
CA LYS A 68 -15.18 20.15 -27.30
C LYS A 68 -14.99 19.08 -28.38
N THR A 69 -14.05 19.26 -29.30
CA THR A 69 -13.71 18.27 -30.35
C THR A 69 -12.32 17.65 -30.15
N ASP A 70 -12.13 16.47 -30.75
CA ASP A 70 -10.86 15.72 -30.73
C ASP A 70 -9.88 16.16 -31.85
N GLU A 71 -10.16 17.27 -32.54
CA GLU A 71 -9.33 17.83 -33.60
C GLU A 71 -8.36 18.87 -33.05
N PHE A 72 -7.24 18.41 -32.48
CA PHE A 72 -6.15 19.27 -32.04
C PHE A 72 -4.81 18.56 -32.19
N SER A 73 -3.74 19.31 -32.44
CA SER A 73 -2.36 18.80 -32.33
C SER A 73 -1.68 19.39 -31.11
N GLN A 74 -0.89 18.57 -30.42
CA GLN A 74 -0.15 18.94 -29.22
C GLN A 74 1.34 18.70 -29.43
N TYR A 75 2.17 19.63 -28.98
CA TYR A 75 3.62 19.56 -29.07
C TYR A 75 4.18 19.67 -27.67
N LEU A 76 5.02 18.71 -27.26
CA LEU A 76 5.67 18.68 -25.95
C LEU A 76 7.18 18.71 -26.12
N GLY A 77 7.85 19.53 -25.33
CA GLY A 77 9.30 19.67 -25.30
C GLY A 77 9.78 20.19 -23.95
N GLU A 78 11.09 20.14 -23.71
CA GLU A 78 11.68 20.63 -22.44
C GLU A 78 11.81 22.15 -22.44
N ASN A 79 12.00 22.74 -23.63
CA ASN A 79 12.21 24.18 -23.82
C ASN A 79 11.09 24.80 -24.67
N PRO A 80 10.70 26.06 -24.39
CA PRO A 80 9.66 26.74 -25.15
C PRO A 80 10.06 26.99 -26.62
N GLU A 81 11.35 27.24 -26.87
CA GLU A 81 11.89 27.41 -28.23
C GLU A 81 11.79 26.12 -29.06
N GLN A 82 12.05 24.96 -28.44
CA GLN A 82 11.91 23.66 -29.10
C GLN A 82 10.45 23.39 -29.46
N VAL A 83 9.53 23.63 -28.52
CA VAL A 83 8.09 23.47 -28.75
C VAL A 83 7.59 24.40 -29.85
N TYR A 84 8.07 25.63 -29.88
CA TYR A 84 7.72 26.58 -30.94
C TYR A 84 8.24 26.12 -32.31
N LYS A 85 9.48 25.64 -32.36
CA LYS A 85 10.05 25.08 -33.60
C LYS A 85 9.21 23.91 -34.12
N ASP A 86 8.90 22.94 -33.26
CA ASP A 86 8.08 21.77 -33.60
C ASP A 86 6.67 22.18 -34.07
N TYR A 87 6.07 23.18 -33.42
CA TYR A 87 4.79 23.76 -33.82
C TYR A 87 4.85 24.40 -35.22
N THR A 88 5.90 25.17 -35.50
CA THR A 88 6.04 25.86 -36.79
C THR A 88 6.34 24.89 -37.93
N GLU A 89 7.24 23.92 -37.73
CA GLU A 89 7.61 22.93 -38.76
C GLU A 89 6.41 22.10 -39.21
N ASP A 90 5.54 21.71 -38.28
CA ASP A 90 4.31 20.96 -38.60
C ASP A 90 3.25 21.86 -39.28
N SER A 91 3.19 23.15 -38.90
CA SER A 91 2.26 24.11 -39.50
C SER A 91 2.58 24.45 -40.96
N TYR A 92 3.83 24.31 -41.42
CA TYR A 92 4.20 24.58 -42.81
C TYR A 92 3.79 23.48 -43.80
N GLY A 93 3.23 22.36 -43.34
CA GLY A 93 2.63 21.33 -44.21
C GLY A 93 3.61 20.40 -44.92
N TRP A 94 4.91 20.51 -44.61
CA TRP A 94 5.98 19.61 -45.09
C TRP A 94 6.32 18.50 -44.09
N ALA A 95 5.52 18.35 -43.03
CA ALA A 95 5.68 17.25 -42.10
C ALA A 95 5.56 15.94 -42.87
N VAL A 96 6.70 15.24 -43.02
CA VAL A 96 6.73 13.85 -43.45
C VAL A 96 5.67 13.15 -42.63
N VAL A 97 4.68 12.57 -43.30
CA VAL A 97 3.62 11.78 -42.66
C VAL A 97 4.32 10.57 -42.07
N THR A 98 4.90 10.77 -40.89
CA THR A 98 5.48 9.69 -40.13
C THR A 98 4.30 8.80 -39.79
N PRO A 99 4.38 7.48 -40.04
CA PRO A 99 3.33 6.54 -39.64
C PRO A 99 3.13 6.49 -38.10
N PHE A 100 3.85 7.34 -37.37
CA PHE A 100 3.92 7.51 -35.93
C PHE A 100 3.42 8.88 -35.49
N GLN A 101 2.44 9.46 -36.19
CA GLN A 101 1.82 10.70 -35.73
C GLN A 101 1.38 10.54 -34.27
N LYS A 102 1.93 11.38 -33.39
CA LYS A 102 1.59 11.38 -31.96
C LYS A 102 0.11 11.68 -31.83
N LYS A 103 -0.68 10.66 -31.50
CA LYS A 103 -2.09 10.82 -31.17
C LYS A 103 -2.24 11.82 -30.04
N SER A 104 -3.15 12.77 -30.21
CA SER A 104 -3.43 13.78 -29.19
C SER A 104 -4.25 13.16 -28.06
N TYR A 105 -3.86 13.43 -26.82
CA TYR A 105 -4.52 12.90 -25.63
C TYR A 105 -5.05 14.05 -24.79
N ARG A 106 -6.30 13.94 -24.33
CA ARG A 106 -6.91 14.96 -23.45
C ARG A 106 -6.15 15.15 -22.13
N SER A 107 -5.47 14.11 -21.65
CA SER A 107 -4.65 14.17 -20.44
C SER A 107 -3.25 13.63 -20.70
N VAL A 108 -2.22 14.43 -20.46
CA VAL A 108 -0.82 14.04 -20.67
C VAL A 108 -0.08 14.08 -19.35
N SER A 109 0.54 12.97 -18.95
CA SER A 109 1.40 12.92 -17.77
C SER A 109 2.75 13.56 -18.05
N LEU A 110 3.16 14.49 -17.20
CA LEU A 110 4.42 15.20 -17.29
C LEU A 110 5.50 14.54 -16.43
N ASN A 111 6.74 14.90 -16.71
CA ASN A 111 7.85 14.63 -15.80
C ASN A 111 7.77 15.58 -14.59
N LEU A 112 7.96 15.04 -13.39
CA LEU A 112 7.83 15.83 -12.16
C LEU A 112 8.95 16.86 -11.94
N PHE A 113 10.18 16.50 -12.30
CA PHE A 113 11.38 17.26 -11.93
C PHE A 113 11.96 18.08 -13.07
N THR A 114 11.69 17.71 -14.32
CA THR A 114 12.17 18.44 -15.49
C THR A 114 11.11 19.44 -15.95
N PRO A 115 11.53 20.64 -16.39
CA PRO A 115 10.61 21.58 -16.99
C PRO A 115 10.03 20.97 -18.26
N THR A 116 8.73 21.15 -18.45
CA THR A 116 8.02 20.65 -19.62
C THR A 116 7.10 21.73 -20.15
N CYS A 117 7.24 22.02 -21.43
CA CYS A 117 6.44 23.00 -22.16
C CYS A 117 5.54 22.29 -23.17
N MET A 118 4.36 22.85 -23.37
CA MET A 118 3.34 22.33 -24.27
C MET A 118 2.74 23.44 -25.10
N ALA A 119 2.64 23.24 -26.42
CA ALA A 119 1.85 24.09 -27.31
C ALA A 119 0.71 23.27 -27.92
N ILE A 120 -0.39 23.95 -28.24
CA ILE A 120 -1.57 23.34 -28.84
C ILE A 120 -1.94 24.11 -30.09
N ASN A 121 -2.13 23.41 -31.20
CA ASN A 121 -2.76 23.96 -32.40
C ASN A 121 -4.23 23.52 -32.43
N THR A 122 -5.14 24.48 -32.28
CA THR A 122 -6.58 24.21 -32.35
C THR A 122 -7.32 25.42 -32.92
N LYS A 123 -8.42 25.13 -33.62
CA LYS A 123 -9.36 26.14 -34.14
C LYS A 123 -10.52 26.41 -33.18
N GLN A 124 -10.57 25.74 -32.02
CA GLN A 124 -11.67 25.86 -31.05
C GLN A 124 -11.22 26.38 -29.69
N LYS A 125 -12.15 27.07 -28.99
CA LYS A 125 -11.94 27.51 -27.59
C LYS A 125 -11.47 26.33 -26.74
N HIS A 126 -10.35 26.52 -26.04
CA HIS A 126 -9.74 25.50 -25.20
C HIS A 126 -9.42 26.05 -23.81
N SER A 127 -9.44 25.17 -22.82
CA SER A 127 -8.89 25.46 -21.49
C SER A 127 -7.85 24.43 -21.09
N ILE A 128 -6.72 24.90 -20.58
CA ILE A 128 -5.63 24.05 -20.12
C ILE A 128 -5.56 24.14 -18.60
N GLU A 129 -5.62 22.98 -17.97
CA GLU A 129 -5.56 22.84 -16.52
C GLU A 129 -4.32 22.02 -16.15
N LEU A 130 -3.49 22.59 -15.27
CA LEU A 130 -2.38 21.85 -14.66
C LEU A 130 -2.90 21.15 -13.40
N GLN A 131 -3.11 19.83 -13.49
CA GLN A 131 -3.57 19.05 -12.36
C GLN A 131 -2.38 18.42 -11.62
N ILE A 132 -2.10 18.95 -10.42
CA ILE A 132 -1.05 18.42 -9.53
C ILE A 132 -1.70 17.51 -8.49
N GLN A 133 -1.59 16.21 -8.69
CA GLN A 133 -2.07 15.22 -7.73
C GLN A 133 -0.95 14.85 -6.77
N ARG A 134 -1.04 15.33 -5.52
CA ARG A 134 0.00 15.11 -4.48
C ARG A 134 0.22 13.63 -4.16
N VAL A 135 -0.84 12.82 -4.16
CA VAL A 135 -0.78 11.38 -3.95
C VAL A 135 -1.60 10.68 -5.03
N ASP A 136 -0.92 10.02 -5.96
CA ASP A 136 -1.53 9.12 -6.93
C ASP A 136 -1.66 7.72 -6.31
N LEU A 137 -2.90 7.37 -5.95
CA LEU A 137 -3.25 6.08 -5.36
C LEU A 137 -2.80 4.91 -6.23
N TRP A 138 -2.82 5.03 -7.55
CA TRP A 138 -2.37 3.94 -8.42
C TRP A 138 -0.88 3.66 -8.27
N ARG A 139 -0.05 4.71 -8.17
CA ARG A 139 1.39 4.55 -7.92
C ARG A 139 1.66 3.94 -6.55
N VAL A 140 0.90 4.35 -5.53
CA VAL A 140 0.97 3.76 -4.18
C VAL A 140 0.63 2.28 -4.23
N LEU A 141 -0.47 1.90 -4.89
CA LEU A 141 -0.89 0.50 -5.02
C LEU A 141 0.12 -0.35 -5.81
N ILE A 142 0.68 0.18 -6.90
CA ILE A 142 1.71 -0.53 -7.67
C ILE A 142 2.97 -0.74 -6.82
N MET A 143 3.43 0.28 -6.09
CA MET A 143 4.59 0.14 -5.21
C MET A 143 4.32 -0.84 -4.06
N ALA A 144 3.17 -0.71 -3.39
CA ALA A 144 2.75 -1.62 -2.33
C ALA A 144 2.64 -3.06 -2.85
N GLY A 145 2.09 -3.25 -4.04
CA GLY A 145 2.03 -4.54 -4.73
C GLY A 145 3.41 -5.13 -5.02
N GLY A 146 4.35 -4.32 -5.52
CA GLY A 146 5.74 -4.72 -5.75
C GLY A 146 6.45 -5.15 -4.46
N ILE A 147 6.31 -4.37 -3.39
CA ILE A 147 6.87 -4.68 -2.07
C ILE A 147 6.24 -5.96 -1.49
N ALA A 148 4.92 -6.08 -1.53
CA ALA A 148 4.21 -7.27 -1.07
C ALA A 148 4.67 -8.52 -1.83
N LEU A 149 4.88 -8.41 -3.15
CA LEU A 149 5.40 -9.50 -3.98
C LEU A 149 6.82 -9.90 -3.54
N ILE A 150 7.70 -8.93 -3.26
CA ILE A 150 9.04 -9.20 -2.72
C ILE A 150 8.94 -9.98 -1.40
N PHE A 151 8.13 -9.56 -0.43
CA PHE A 151 8.03 -10.28 0.85
C PHE A 151 7.33 -11.63 0.76
N ALA A 152 6.26 -11.70 -0.03
CA ALA A 152 5.46 -12.91 -0.17
C ALA A 152 6.07 -13.94 -1.13
N SER A 153 7.17 -13.61 -1.85
CA SER A 153 7.79 -14.46 -2.88
C SER A 153 8.03 -15.91 -2.46
N ARG A 154 8.39 -16.14 -1.17
CA ARG A 154 8.67 -17.47 -0.63
C ARG A 154 7.39 -18.25 -0.30
N SER A 155 6.35 -17.55 0.15
CA SER A 155 5.04 -18.15 0.42
C SER A 155 4.34 -18.50 -0.90
N LEU A 156 4.38 -17.61 -1.89
CA LEU A 156 3.76 -17.80 -3.20
C LEU A 156 4.42 -18.94 -3.99
N SER A 157 5.76 -19.06 -3.97
CA SER A 157 6.44 -20.11 -4.74
C SER A 157 6.13 -21.53 -4.26
N GLY A 158 5.72 -21.69 -3.01
CA GLY A 158 5.28 -22.96 -2.43
C GLY A 158 3.79 -23.25 -2.60
N ASN A 159 2.98 -22.25 -2.97
CA ASN A 159 1.54 -22.37 -3.05
C ASN A 159 1.11 -22.98 -4.40
N PRO A 160 0.44 -24.15 -4.43
CA PRO A 160 0.02 -24.78 -5.69
C PRO A 160 -1.01 -23.94 -6.46
N VAL A 161 -1.87 -23.18 -5.77
CA VAL A 161 -2.86 -22.30 -6.42
C VAL A 161 -2.16 -21.23 -7.25
N PHE A 162 -1.08 -20.65 -6.70
CA PHE A 162 -0.29 -19.64 -7.40
C PHE A 162 0.34 -20.19 -8.68
N PHE A 163 0.85 -21.42 -8.64
CA PHE A 163 1.40 -22.09 -9.83
C PHE A 163 0.35 -22.25 -10.95
N TYR A 164 -0.85 -22.71 -10.62
CA TYR A 164 -1.92 -22.86 -11.61
C TYR A 164 -2.37 -21.52 -12.19
N LEU A 165 -2.51 -20.48 -11.37
CA LEU A 165 -2.88 -19.14 -11.85
C LEU A 165 -1.82 -18.55 -12.79
N CYS A 166 -0.54 -18.61 -12.42
CA CYS A 166 0.54 -18.15 -13.30
C CYS A 166 0.63 -19.00 -14.58
N GLY A 167 0.44 -20.31 -14.47
CA GLY A 167 0.41 -21.23 -15.60
C GLY A 167 -0.71 -20.90 -16.59
N ILE A 168 -1.90 -20.56 -16.10
CA ILE A 168 -3.03 -20.11 -16.93
C ILE A 168 -2.69 -18.80 -17.66
N VAL A 169 -2.15 -17.80 -16.96
CA VAL A 169 -1.77 -16.50 -17.57
C VAL A 169 -0.71 -16.69 -18.65
N VAL A 170 0.34 -17.45 -18.36
CA VAL A 170 1.39 -17.77 -19.33
C VAL A 170 0.82 -18.55 -20.51
N GLY A 171 -0.06 -19.53 -20.26
CA GLY A 171 -0.71 -20.32 -21.29
C GLY A 171 -1.62 -19.50 -22.22
N ILE A 172 -2.41 -18.56 -21.68
CA ILE A 172 -3.22 -17.63 -22.48
C ILE A 172 -2.31 -16.75 -23.35
N SER A 173 -1.23 -16.20 -22.77
CA SER A 173 -0.27 -15.38 -23.54
C SER A 173 0.44 -16.18 -24.64
N ALA A 174 0.81 -17.43 -24.37
CA ALA A 174 1.42 -18.32 -25.36
C ALA A 174 0.44 -18.70 -26.47
N SER A 175 -0.82 -18.99 -26.13
CA SER A 175 -1.88 -19.22 -27.12
C SER A 175 -2.07 -18.00 -28.03
N PHE A 176 -2.01 -16.78 -27.48
CA PHE A 176 -2.14 -15.56 -28.27
C PHE A 176 -0.97 -15.42 -29.25
N MET A 177 0.26 -15.70 -28.80
CA MET A 177 1.44 -15.72 -29.67
C MET A 177 1.32 -16.75 -30.80
N VAL A 178 0.73 -17.92 -30.51
CA VAL A 178 0.45 -18.94 -31.54
C VAL A 178 -0.56 -18.43 -32.57
N ILE A 179 -1.63 -17.75 -32.16
CA ILE A 179 -2.60 -17.13 -33.08
C ILE A 179 -1.91 -16.10 -33.97
N VAL A 180 -1.11 -15.20 -33.39
CA VAL A 180 -0.34 -14.20 -34.15
C VAL A 180 0.57 -14.88 -35.17
N TYR A 181 1.25 -15.97 -34.78
CA TYR A 181 2.07 -16.77 -35.69
C TYR A 181 1.26 -17.39 -36.84
N TYR A 182 0.10 -17.98 -36.56
CA TYR A 182 -0.76 -18.55 -37.61
C TYR A 182 -1.32 -17.47 -38.55
N VAL A 183 -1.77 -16.32 -38.00
CA VAL A 183 -2.21 -15.17 -38.80
C VAL A 183 -1.07 -14.66 -39.67
N SER A 184 0.15 -14.55 -39.14
CA SER A 184 1.32 -14.18 -39.95
C SER A 184 1.67 -15.21 -41.03
N ARG A 185 1.25 -16.46 -40.86
CA ARG A 185 1.47 -17.53 -41.84
C ARG A 185 0.37 -17.63 -42.90
N LEU A 186 -0.85 -17.21 -42.56
CA LEU A 186 -2.03 -17.14 -43.44
C LEU A 186 -1.97 -15.96 -44.40
N LEU A 187 -1.27 -14.89 -44.02
CA LEU A 187 -0.97 -13.79 -44.92
C LEU A 187 -0.09 -14.28 -46.09
N PRO A 188 -0.35 -13.88 -47.35
CA PRO A 188 0.34 -14.42 -48.50
C PRO A 188 1.85 -14.24 -48.32
N ARG A 189 2.61 -15.35 -48.31
CA ARG A 189 4.08 -15.35 -48.11
C ARG A 189 4.79 -14.31 -49.00
N LYS A 190 4.29 -14.10 -50.22
CA LYS A 190 4.80 -13.09 -51.14
C LYS A 190 4.58 -11.67 -50.60
N THR A 191 3.34 -11.30 -50.22
CA THR A 191 3.02 -9.96 -49.70
C THR A 191 3.74 -9.60 -48.40
N LEU A 192 3.89 -10.56 -47.47
CA LEU A 192 4.64 -10.32 -46.23
C LEU A 192 6.15 -10.24 -46.46
N THR A 193 6.70 -11.09 -47.33
CA THR A 193 8.13 -11.03 -47.65
C THR A 193 8.47 -9.73 -48.37
N TYR A 194 7.64 -9.27 -49.32
CA TYR A 194 7.81 -7.96 -49.97
C TYR A 194 7.57 -6.80 -48.98
N GLY A 195 6.60 -6.92 -48.06
CA GLY A 195 6.36 -5.92 -47.02
C GLY A 195 7.50 -5.80 -46.01
N ILE A 196 8.14 -6.90 -45.63
CA ILE A 196 9.31 -6.93 -44.73
C ILE A 196 10.59 -6.54 -45.49
N LEU A 197 10.72 -6.87 -46.78
CA LEU A 197 11.86 -6.45 -47.60
C LEU A 197 11.84 -4.93 -47.90
N ILE A 198 10.66 -4.36 -48.13
CA ILE A 198 10.48 -2.93 -48.45
C ILE A 198 10.38 -2.09 -47.15
N GLY A 199 9.70 -2.59 -46.13
CA GLY A 199 9.40 -1.85 -44.90
C GLY A 199 10.15 -2.32 -43.63
N GLY A 200 10.92 -3.40 -43.69
CA GLY A 200 11.73 -3.89 -42.57
C GLY A 200 10.95 -4.15 -41.28
N TRP A 201 11.62 -3.96 -40.13
CA TRP A 201 11.02 -4.05 -38.80
C TRP A 201 9.94 -2.97 -38.54
N THR A 202 9.91 -1.90 -39.34
CA THR A 202 9.01 -0.76 -39.12
C THR A 202 7.54 -1.10 -39.37
N VAL A 203 7.24 -2.02 -40.30
CA VAL A 203 5.88 -2.52 -40.55
C VAL A 203 5.36 -3.28 -39.33
N GLY A 204 6.22 -4.07 -38.68
CA GLY A 204 5.87 -4.79 -37.44
C GLY A 204 5.58 -3.83 -36.29
N VAL A 205 6.44 -2.82 -36.10
CA VAL A 205 6.23 -1.76 -35.09
C VAL A 205 4.94 -1.00 -35.34
N TYR A 206 4.66 -0.64 -36.60
CA TYR A 206 3.44 0.07 -36.97
C TYR A 206 2.18 -0.74 -36.64
N ILE A 207 2.14 -2.02 -37.01
CA ILE A 207 1.01 -2.90 -36.68
C ILE A 207 0.86 -3.04 -35.16
N PHE A 208 1.96 -3.24 -34.44
CA PHE A 208 1.94 -3.35 -32.99
C PHE A 208 1.41 -2.07 -32.33
N GLN A 209 1.89 -0.91 -32.78
CA GLN A 209 1.45 0.39 -32.30
C GLN A 209 -0.05 0.60 -32.59
N GLN A 210 -0.51 0.24 -33.78
CA GLN A 210 -1.93 0.34 -34.16
C GLN A 210 -2.82 -0.51 -33.26
N ILE A 211 -2.37 -1.71 -32.87
CA ILE A 211 -3.08 -2.57 -31.91
C ILE A 211 -3.05 -1.95 -30.51
N TRP A 212 -1.88 -1.49 -30.06
CA TRP A 212 -1.70 -0.89 -28.73
C TRP A 212 -2.59 0.34 -28.53
N GLU A 213 -2.58 1.27 -29.49
CA GLU A 213 -3.35 2.51 -29.42
C GLU A 213 -4.86 2.29 -29.51
N ASN A 214 -5.30 1.22 -30.17
CA ASN A 214 -6.71 0.88 -30.32
C ASN A 214 -7.15 -0.30 -29.45
N THR A 215 -6.36 -0.68 -28.43
CA THR A 215 -6.66 -1.84 -27.58
C THR A 215 -8.03 -1.70 -26.91
N ARG A 216 -8.40 -0.50 -26.43
CA ARG A 216 -9.72 -0.26 -25.81
C ARG A 216 -10.87 -0.49 -26.80
N THR A 217 -10.74 0.03 -28.02
CA THR A 217 -11.76 -0.11 -29.07
C THR A 217 -11.89 -1.57 -29.50
N LEU A 218 -10.77 -2.27 -29.68
CA LEU A 218 -10.74 -3.69 -30.01
C LEU A 218 -11.36 -4.54 -28.90
N LEU A 219 -11.04 -4.26 -27.64
CA LEU A 219 -11.56 -4.99 -26.48
C LEU A 219 -13.08 -4.85 -26.36
N LEU A 220 -13.62 -3.65 -26.58
CA LEU A 220 -15.07 -3.40 -26.51
C LEU A 220 -15.82 -3.97 -27.71
N SER A 221 -15.30 -3.80 -28.93
CA SER A 221 -15.95 -4.31 -30.14
C SER A 221 -15.99 -5.84 -30.21
N TYR A 222 -14.95 -6.52 -29.69
CA TYR A 222 -14.83 -7.98 -29.75
C TYR A 222 -14.91 -8.66 -28.38
N GLN A 223 -15.53 -8.01 -27.39
CA GLN A 223 -15.60 -8.50 -26.00
C GLN A 223 -16.07 -9.96 -25.87
N ASN A 224 -17.08 -10.38 -26.63
CA ASN A 224 -17.62 -11.73 -26.57
C ASN A 224 -16.62 -12.78 -27.10
N TYR A 225 -15.95 -12.47 -28.21
CA TYR A 225 -14.92 -13.37 -28.77
C TYR A 225 -13.70 -13.46 -27.86
N LEU A 226 -13.25 -12.34 -27.29
CA LEU A 226 -12.14 -12.31 -26.35
C LEU A 226 -12.48 -13.09 -25.07
N PHE A 227 -13.72 -12.97 -24.56
CA PHE A 227 -14.17 -13.73 -23.41
C PHE A 227 -14.09 -15.24 -23.66
N TRP A 228 -14.72 -15.74 -24.74
CA TRP A 228 -14.69 -17.17 -25.07
C TRP A 228 -13.28 -17.68 -25.37
N TYR A 229 -12.47 -16.87 -26.03
CA TYR A 229 -11.07 -17.18 -26.28
C TYR A 229 -10.28 -17.33 -24.98
N THR A 230 -10.35 -16.34 -24.07
CA THR A 230 -9.66 -16.38 -22.78
C THR A 230 -10.15 -17.53 -21.92
N PHE A 231 -11.46 -17.82 -21.93
CA PHE A 231 -12.03 -18.95 -21.21
C PHE A 231 -11.50 -20.30 -21.72
N LEU A 232 -11.57 -20.54 -23.03
CA LEU A 232 -11.14 -21.81 -23.62
C LEU A 232 -9.62 -22.00 -23.53
N ALA A 233 -8.84 -20.97 -23.86
CA ALA A 233 -7.38 -21.00 -23.73
C ALA A 233 -6.95 -21.17 -22.26
N GLY A 234 -7.66 -20.51 -21.34
CA GLY A 234 -7.44 -20.66 -19.90
C GLY A 234 -7.75 -22.08 -19.40
N PHE A 235 -8.84 -22.69 -19.86
CA PHE A 235 -9.20 -24.06 -19.51
C PHE A 235 -8.18 -25.07 -20.05
N ILE A 236 -7.77 -24.96 -21.31
CA ILE A 236 -6.72 -25.83 -21.89
C ILE A 236 -5.41 -25.66 -21.11
N SER A 237 -5.02 -24.43 -20.81
CA SER A 237 -3.81 -24.14 -20.04
C SER A 237 -3.89 -24.73 -18.63
N PHE A 238 -5.06 -24.64 -17.98
CA PHE A 238 -5.30 -25.25 -16.67
C PHE A 238 -5.15 -26.78 -16.73
N VAL A 239 -5.74 -27.46 -17.72
CA VAL A 239 -5.61 -28.92 -17.88
C VAL A 239 -4.15 -29.33 -18.10
N VAL A 240 -3.41 -28.59 -18.92
CA VAL A 240 -1.98 -28.83 -19.16
C VAL A 240 -1.17 -28.62 -17.88
N CYS A 241 -1.37 -27.51 -17.16
CA CYS A 241 -0.69 -27.25 -15.89
C CYS A 241 -1.07 -28.27 -14.80
N TYR A 242 -2.33 -28.72 -14.76
CA TYR A 242 -2.80 -29.76 -13.84
C TYR A 242 -2.10 -31.09 -14.09
N ARG A 243 -1.91 -31.46 -15.36
CA ARG A 243 -1.18 -32.68 -15.74
C ARG A 243 0.31 -32.62 -15.38
N ILE A 244 0.95 -31.47 -15.52
CA ILE A 244 2.38 -31.28 -15.20
C ILE A 244 2.59 -31.25 -13.67
N GLY A 245 1.66 -30.60 -12.96
CA GLY A 245 1.72 -30.41 -11.51
C GLY A 245 2.69 -29.31 -11.06
N PRO A 246 2.55 -28.84 -9.80
CA PRO A 246 3.39 -27.78 -9.25
C PRO A 246 4.83 -28.26 -8.98
N PRO A 247 5.82 -27.35 -8.99
CA PRO A 247 7.22 -27.68 -8.77
C PRO A 247 7.44 -28.29 -7.38
N LYS A 248 7.83 -29.57 -7.35
CA LYS A 248 8.15 -30.28 -6.09
C LYS A 248 9.58 -30.02 -5.62
N ASN A 249 10.52 -29.89 -6.56
CA ASN A 249 11.94 -29.71 -6.29
C ASN A 249 12.23 -28.36 -5.64
N GLU A 250 13.09 -28.33 -4.62
CA GLU A 250 13.46 -27.09 -3.92
C GLU A 250 14.19 -26.11 -4.85
N ARG A 251 14.99 -26.63 -5.79
CA ARG A 251 15.68 -25.82 -6.81
C ARG A 251 14.71 -25.03 -7.70
N SER A 252 13.60 -25.64 -8.15
CA SER A 252 12.62 -24.95 -8.99
C SER A 252 11.78 -23.97 -8.17
N LYS A 253 11.44 -24.29 -6.93
CA LYS A 253 10.80 -23.34 -6.00
C LYS A 253 11.67 -22.11 -5.76
N ASN A 254 12.98 -22.30 -5.60
CA ASN A 254 13.93 -21.19 -5.47
C ASN A 254 14.00 -20.35 -6.75
N LEU A 255 14.04 -20.96 -7.94
CA LEU A 255 14.01 -20.23 -9.21
C LEU A 255 12.76 -19.34 -9.33
N VAL A 256 11.57 -19.90 -9.03
CA VAL A 256 10.30 -19.15 -9.04
C VAL A 256 10.31 -18.04 -7.99
N MET A 257 10.88 -18.29 -6.81
CA MET A 257 11.03 -17.27 -5.79
C MET A 257 11.92 -16.10 -6.27
N TRP A 258 13.03 -16.38 -6.94
CA TRP A 258 13.92 -15.35 -7.49
C TRP A 258 13.27 -14.57 -8.64
N THR A 259 12.56 -15.24 -9.54
CA THR A 259 11.87 -14.56 -10.65
C THR A 259 10.77 -13.64 -10.13
N LEU A 260 10.00 -14.08 -9.14
CA LEU A 260 9.01 -13.23 -8.47
C LEU A 260 9.66 -12.03 -7.82
N GLN A 261 10.74 -12.22 -7.07
CA GLN A 261 11.47 -11.10 -6.48
C GLN A 261 11.95 -10.09 -7.51
N LEU A 262 12.53 -10.57 -8.61
CA LEU A 262 12.99 -9.72 -9.70
C LEU A 262 11.83 -8.92 -10.32
N VAL A 263 10.67 -9.55 -10.52
CA VAL A 263 9.47 -8.83 -10.98
C VAL A 263 9.03 -7.78 -9.96
N GLY A 264 8.99 -8.13 -8.67
CA GLY A 264 8.65 -7.18 -7.60
C GLY A 264 9.62 -6.00 -7.51
N VAL A 265 10.91 -6.23 -7.74
CA VAL A 265 11.95 -5.20 -7.82
C VAL A 265 11.66 -4.24 -8.99
N PHE A 266 11.40 -4.77 -10.18
CA PHE A 266 11.09 -3.96 -11.36
C PHE A 266 9.81 -3.13 -11.17
N VAL A 267 8.73 -3.76 -10.67
CA VAL A 267 7.46 -3.08 -10.41
C VAL A 267 7.63 -1.96 -9.37
N THR A 268 8.39 -2.21 -8.30
CA THR A 268 8.67 -1.20 -7.26
C THR A 268 9.49 -0.04 -7.83
N PHE A 269 10.54 -0.32 -8.60
CA PHE A 269 11.41 0.70 -9.17
C PHE A 269 10.68 1.63 -10.15
N PHE A 270 9.88 1.06 -11.06
CA PHE A 270 9.13 1.81 -12.07
C PHE A 270 7.79 2.38 -11.58
N SER A 271 7.41 2.13 -10.33
CA SER A 271 6.15 2.66 -9.76
C SER A 271 6.13 4.20 -9.68
N SER A 272 7.31 4.83 -9.50
CA SER A 272 7.47 6.27 -9.36
C SER A 272 8.45 6.84 -10.38
N GLN A 273 8.22 8.09 -10.81
CA GLN A 273 9.19 8.86 -11.59
C GLN A 273 10.37 9.33 -10.73
N TYR A 274 10.24 9.35 -9.40
CA TYR A 274 11.33 9.70 -8.51
C TYR A 274 12.25 8.50 -8.28
N GLN A 275 13.13 8.25 -9.24
CA GLN A 275 14.02 7.08 -9.29
C GLN A 275 14.88 6.91 -8.03
N GLU A 276 15.46 7.98 -7.49
CA GLU A 276 16.27 7.92 -6.25
C GLU A 276 15.46 7.46 -5.05
N ALA A 277 14.23 7.98 -4.92
CA ALA A 277 13.38 7.68 -3.78
C ALA A 277 12.77 6.28 -3.88
N SER A 278 12.35 5.84 -5.08
CA SER A 278 11.90 4.47 -5.30
C SER A 278 13.04 3.46 -5.12
N ALA A 279 14.26 3.81 -5.51
CA ALA A 279 15.46 3.00 -5.24
C ALA A 279 15.75 2.90 -3.73
N ALA A 280 15.64 4.00 -2.97
CA ALA A 280 15.80 3.96 -1.51
C ALA A 280 14.75 3.07 -0.83
N VAL A 281 13.47 3.16 -1.25
CA VAL A 281 12.40 2.27 -0.77
C VAL A 281 12.71 0.82 -1.12
N LEU A 282 13.14 0.54 -2.35
CA LEU A 282 13.51 -0.79 -2.80
C LEU A 282 14.66 -1.37 -1.96
N ILE A 283 15.74 -0.61 -1.77
CA ILE A 283 16.89 -1.02 -0.95
C ILE A 283 16.42 -1.28 0.48
N SER A 284 15.60 -0.41 1.06
CA SER A 284 15.07 -0.59 2.41
C SER A 284 14.25 -1.88 2.53
N ALA A 285 13.41 -2.20 1.54
CA ALA A 285 12.60 -3.42 1.52
C ALA A 285 13.49 -4.67 1.42
N LEU A 286 14.54 -4.64 0.61
CA LEU A 286 15.51 -5.74 0.50
C LEU A 286 16.30 -5.91 1.79
N VAL A 287 16.77 -4.81 2.40
CA VAL A 287 17.46 -4.83 3.69
C VAL A 287 16.56 -5.47 4.74
N VAL A 288 15.32 -5.01 4.89
CA VAL A 288 14.35 -5.57 5.84
C VAL A 288 14.10 -7.06 5.60
N LYS A 289 14.00 -7.48 4.34
CA LYS A 289 13.76 -8.89 3.99
C LYS A 289 14.94 -9.80 4.33
N TYR A 290 16.16 -9.37 4.05
CA TYR A 290 17.38 -10.14 4.30
C TYR A 290 17.96 -9.90 5.69
N PHE A 291 17.34 -9.03 6.49
CA PHE A 291 17.80 -8.73 7.84
C PHE A 291 17.69 -9.96 8.76
N PRO A 292 18.76 -10.31 9.50
CA PRO A 292 18.75 -11.49 10.35
C PRO A 292 17.75 -11.31 11.51
N ARG A 293 16.81 -12.25 11.64
CA ARG A 293 15.82 -12.25 12.73
C ARG A 293 16.46 -12.21 14.12
N SER A 294 17.66 -12.78 14.28
CA SER A 294 18.41 -12.76 15.53
C SER A 294 18.73 -11.34 16.02
N TRP A 295 18.99 -10.40 15.10
CA TRP A 295 19.21 -9.00 15.47
C TRP A 295 17.92 -8.31 15.86
N LEU A 296 16.79 -8.63 15.21
CA LEU A 296 15.47 -8.12 15.63
C LEU A 296 15.15 -8.55 17.06
N PHE A 297 15.38 -9.80 17.42
CA PHE A 297 15.18 -10.27 18.79
C PHE A 297 16.13 -9.61 19.79
N ARG A 298 17.39 -9.33 19.42
CA ARG A 298 18.30 -8.55 20.29
C ARG A 298 17.82 -7.12 20.49
N ILE A 299 17.39 -6.44 19.43
CA ILE A 299 16.86 -5.07 19.50
C ILE A 299 15.59 -5.04 20.35
N GLN A 300 14.67 -5.99 20.15
CA GLN A 300 13.47 -6.14 20.96
C GLN A 300 13.80 -6.45 22.42
N GLY A 301 14.77 -7.32 22.69
CA GLY A 301 15.24 -7.63 24.04
C GLY A 301 15.84 -6.42 24.73
N TYR A 302 16.69 -5.67 24.03
CA TYR A 302 17.24 -4.39 24.52
C TYR A 302 16.13 -3.37 24.78
N TRP A 303 15.17 -3.23 23.86
CA TRP A 303 14.06 -2.30 23.99
C TRP A 303 13.13 -2.66 25.15
N ARG A 304 12.75 -3.93 25.31
CA ARG A 304 11.97 -4.42 26.47
C ARG A 304 12.72 -4.28 27.79
N ARG A 305 14.06 -4.36 27.76
CA ARG A 305 14.89 -4.14 28.96
C ARG A 305 14.98 -2.65 29.32
N LYS A 306 15.00 -1.76 28.33
CA LYS A 306 15.05 -0.30 28.54
C LYS A 306 13.66 0.29 28.84
N PHE A 307 12.62 -0.30 28.28
CA PHE A 307 11.22 0.07 28.44
C PHE A 307 10.40 -1.17 28.81
N PRO A 308 10.50 -1.64 30.07
CA PRO A 308 9.69 -2.77 30.52
C PRO A 308 8.20 -2.39 30.45
N PRO A 309 7.32 -3.30 30.00
CA PRO A 309 5.89 -3.07 30.07
C PRO A 309 5.50 -2.88 31.53
N LYS A 310 4.71 -1.84 31.82
CA LYS A 310 4.23 -1.58 33.18
C LYS A 310 3.41 -2.79 33.63
N PRO A 311 3.74 -3.44 34.77
CA PRO A 311 2.90 -4.49 35.31
C PRO A 311 1.51 -3.90 35.58
N ARG A 312 0.48 -4.52 35.02
CA ARG A 312 -0.91 -4.15 35.28
C ARG A 312 -1.34 -4.86 36.57
N LEU A 313 -1.73 -4.08 37.58
CA LEU A 313 -2.40 -4.63 38.76
C LEU A 313 -3.78 -5.15 38.34
N LEU A 314 -4.22 -6.23 38.99
CA LEU A 314 -5.57 -6.75 38.79
C LEU A 314 -6.59 -5.69 39.23
N THR A 315 -7.68 -5.59 38.48
CA THR A 315 -8.85 -4.85 38.95
C THR A 315 -9.47 -5.57 40.15
N SER A 316 -10.27 -4.87 40.97
CA SER A 316 -10.96 -5.48 42.11
C SER A 316 -11.81 -6.68 41.67
N GLU A 317 -12.54 -6.54 40.55
CA GLU A 317 -13.34 -7.62 39.97
C GLU A 317 -12.49 -8.83 39.57
N GLU A 318 -11.39 -8.62 38.85
CA GLU A 318 -10.45 -9.70 38.45
C GLU A 318 -9.83 -10.38 39.69
N TYR A 319 -9.55 -9.64 40.76
CA TYR A 319 -9.05 -10.18 42.02
C TYR A 319 -10.10 -11.07 42.71
N TYR A 320 -11.34 -10.61 42.81
CA TYR A 320 -12.42 -11.41 43.40
C TYR A 320 -12.72 -12.67 42.60
N GLU A 321 -12.75 -12.58 41.26
CA GLU A 321 -12.98 -13.72 40.40
C GLU A 321 -11.85 -14.76 40.53
N GLN A 322 -10.59 -14.30 40.53
CA GLN A 322 -9.46 -15.19 40.73
C GLN A 322 -9.46 -15.81 42.14
N GLY A 323 -9.79 -15.04 43.17
CA GLY A 323 -9.97 -15.53 44.53
C GLY A 323 -11.03 -16.62 44.62
N ALA A 324 -12.19 -16.42 44.00
CA ALA A 324 -13.26 -17.41 43.96
C ALA A 324 -12.84 -18.70 43.22
N ARG A 325 -12.14 -18.55 42.09
CA ARG A 325 -11.68 -19.68 41.28
C ARG A 325 -10.62 -20.51 41.98
N GLU A 326 -9.61 -19.86 42.57
CA GLU A 326 -8.54 -20.56 43.30
C GLU A 326 -9.06 -21.16 44.62
N THR A 327 -9.97 -20.48 45.32
CA THR A 327 -10.62 -21.03 46.52
C THR A 327 -11.43 -22.28 46.18
N LYS A 328 -12.19 -22.25 45.08
CA LYS A 328 -12.91 -23.44 44.61
C LYS A 328 -11.95 -24.58 44.25
N HIS A 329 -10.88 -24.26 43.51
CA HIS A 329 -9.89 -25.25 43.12
C HIS A 329 -9.19 -25.88 44.33
N SER A 330 -8.76 -25.08 45.31
CA SER A 330 -8.10 -25.56 46.51
C SER A 330 -9.02 -26.37 47.41
N LEU A 331 -10.31 -26.01 47.51
CA LEU A 331 -11.31 -26.81 48.21
C LEU A 331 -11.54 -28.17 47.53
N ASP A 332 -11.59 -28.22 46.20
CA ASP A 332 -11.73 -29.48 45.45
C ASP A 332 -10.48 -30.36 45.59
N GLU A 333 -9.29 -29.76 45.61
CA GLU A 333 -8.03 -30.47 45.89
C GLU A 333 -8.00 -31.00 47.33
N LEU A 334 -8.43 -30.20 48.30
CA LEU A 334 -8.55 -30.60 49.70
C LEU A 334 -9.52 -31.78 49.86
N ARG A 335 -10.69 -31.75 49.20
CA ARG A 335 -11.64 -32.88 49.21
C ARG A 335 -11.00 -34.15 48.67
N LYS A 336 -10.31 -34.07 47.53
CA LYS A 336 -9.62 -35.22 46.93
C LYS A 336 -8.54 -35.76 47.87
N HIS A 337 -7.79 -34.89 48.54
CA HIS A 337 -6.79 -35.30 49.51
C HIS A 337 -7.42 -35.98 50.72
N CYS A 338 -8.48 -35.42 51.29
CA CYS A 338 -9.19 -36.04 52.42
C CYS A 338 -9.83 -37.39 52.06
N ALA A 339 -10.26 -37.56 50.80
CA ALA A 339 -10.77 -38.83 50.28
C ALA A 339 -9.67 -39.85 49.92
N SER A 340 -8.41 -39.43 49.81
CA SER A 340 -7.30 -40.32 49.45
C SER A 340 -6.81 -41.14 50.66
N PRO A 341 -6.27 -42.35 50.45
CA PRO A 341 -5.73 -43.19 51.53
C PRO A 341 -4.51 -42.58 52.24
N ASP A 342 -3.94 -41.50 51.71
CA ASP A 342 -2.78 -40.79 52.27
C ASP A 342 -3.18 -39.84 53.41
N CYS A 343 -4.44 -39.41 53.46
CA CYS A 343 -4.95 -38.61 54.55
C CYS A 343 -5.32 -39.52 55.73
N ALA A 344 -4.81 -39.23 56.93
CA ALA A 344 -5.20 -39.96 58.14
C ALA A 344 -6.59 -39.50 58.63
N GLN A 345 -7.66 -39.86 57.91
CA GLN A 345 -9.01 -39.27 58.09
C GLN A 345 -9.51 -39.38 59.54
N TRP A 346 -9.34 -40.55 60.17
CA TRP A 346 -9.77 -40.78 61.55
C TRP A 346 -9.05 -39.89 62.55
N ARG A 347 -7.77 -39.60 62.32
CA ARG A 347 -6.99 -38.69 63.18
C ARG A 347 -7.43 -37.24 63.03
N VAL A 348 -7.81 -36.85 61.82
CA VAL A 348 -8.35 -35.52 61.53
C VAL A 348 -9.74 -35.35 62.15
N MET A 349 -10.63 -36.34 61.99
CA MET A 349 -11.97 -36.33 62.58
C MET A 349 -11.96 -36.22 64.11
N LEU A 350 -10.99 -36.86 64.78
CA LEU A 350 -10.85 -36.78 66.25
C LEU A 350 -10.42 -35.39 66.75
N LYS A 351 -9.80 -34.57 65.89
CA LYS A 351 -9.36 -33.22 66.23
C LYS A 351 -10.39 -32.15 65.90
N LEU A 352 -11.35 -32.47 65.03
CA LEU A 352 -12.36 -31.52 64.57
C LEU A 352 -13.54 -31.45 65.54
N HIS A 353 -14.08 -30.24 65.70
CA HIS A 353 -15.22 -29.99 66.58
C HIS A 353 -16.51 -30.65 66.04
N ASP A 354 -16.69 -30.64 64.72
CA ASP A 354 -17.83 -31.26 64.04
C ASP A 354 -17.37 -32.27 62.97
N ALA A 355 -17.28 -33.53 63.38
CA ALA A 355 -16.91 -34.64 62.51
C ALA A 355 -17.97 -34.94 61.44
N LYS A 356 -19.24 -34.64 61.68
CA LYS A 356 -20.34 -34.90 60.73
C LYS A 356 -20.28 -33.90 59.57
N ARG A 357 -20.03 -32.62 59.86
CA ARG A 357 -19.83 -31.60 58.85
C ARG A 357 -18.61 -31.89 57.97
N PHE A 358 -17.51 -32.35 58.56
CA PHE A 358 -16.34 -32.78 57.79
C PHE A 358 -16.65 -33.93 56.83
N ALA A 359 -17.34 -34.99 57.30
CA ALA A 359 -17.73 -36.10 56.42
C ALA A 359 -18.60 -35.63 55.25
N SER A 360 -19.59 -34.76 55.52
CA SER A 360 -20.46 -34.21 54.47
C SER A 360 -19.69 -33.34 53.45
N PHE A 361 -18.65 -32.63 53.89
CA PHE A 361 -17.79 -31.84 53.01
C PHE A 361 -16.96 -32.71 52.07
N VAL A 362 -16.39 -33.82 52.58
CA VAL A 362 -15.62 -34.79 51.78
C VAL A 362 -16.52 -35.47 50.73
N GLU A 363 -17.79 -35.72 51.05
CA GLU A 363 -18.80 -36.23 50.11
C GLU A 363 -19.24 -35.22 49.04
N GLY A 364 -18.82 -33.95 49.17
CA GLY A 364 -19.05 -32.91 48.15
C GLY A 364 -20.04 -31.81 48.55
N ASN A 365 -20.55 -31.80 49.78
CA ASN A 365 -21.39 -30.71 50.27
C ASN A 365 -20.58 -29.42 50.53
N SER A 366 -21.30 -28.32 50.74
CA SER A 366 -20.69 -27.01 51.05
C SER A 366 -19.84 -27.09 52.33
N HIS A 367 -18.71 -26.38 52.34
CA HIS A 367 -17.90 -26.22 53.54
C HIS A 367 -18.50 -25.22 54.53
N LEU A 368 -19.42 -24.36 54.07
CA LEU A 368 -20.16 -23.38 54.87
C LEU A 368 -21.55 -23.91 55.18
N SER A 369 -22.00 -23.69 56.42
CA SER A 369 -23.38 -23.94 56.84
C SER A 369 -24.30 -22.77 56.46
N ASP A 370 -25.59 -23.06 56.32
CA ASP A 370 -26.58 -22.03 55.95
C ASP A 370 -26.64 -20.91 57.00
N ASP A 371 -26.47 -21.22 58.29
CA ASP A 371 -26.46 -20.24 59.37
C ASP A 371 -25.24 -19.30 59.29
N GLU A 372 -24.06 -19.81 58.89
CA GLU A 372 -22.87 -18.97 58.68
C GLU A 372 -23.02 -18.06 57.46
N ILE A 373 -23.65 -18.56 56.39
CA ILE A 373 -23.94 -17.76 55.20
C ILE A 373 -24.90 -16.63 55.56
N LEU A 374 -26.01 -16.95 56.26
CA LEU A 374 -26.99 -15.97 56.73
C LEU A 374 -26.36 -14.96 57.72
N GLY A 375 -25.48 -15.43 58.59
CA GLY A 375 -24.70 -14.58 59.51
C GLY A 375 -23.83 -13.59 58.74
N TYR A 376 -23.09 -14.06 57.73
CA TYR A 376 -22.25 -13.20 56.90
C TYR A 376 -23.08 -12.21 56.08
N GLU A 377 -24.16 -12.66 55.44
CA GLU A 377 -25.05 -11.80 54.65
C GLU A 377 -25.72 -10.72 55.50
N SER A 378 -26.21 -11.07 56.70
CA SER A 378 -26.81 -10.10 57.62
C SER A 378 -25.80 -9.09 58.16
N TYR A 379 -24.57 -9.52 58.45
CA TYR A 379 -23.46 -8.65 58.83
C TYR A 379 -23.05 -7.71 57.68
N ALA A 380 -22.85 -8.24 56.47
CA ALA A 380 -22.54 -7.44 55.28
C ALA A 380 -23.62 -6.39 55.02
N PHE A 381 -24.90 -6.75 55.15
CA PHE A 381 -26.02 -5.81 55.01
C PHE A 381 -26.04 -4.73 56.11
N SER A 382 -25.56 -5.06 57.32
CA SER A 382 -25.47 -4.09 58.42
C SER A 382 -24.38 -3.04 58.20
N MET A 383 -23.27 -3.42 57.55
CA MET A 383 -22.17 -2.53 57.15
C MET A 383 -22.57 -1.57 56.02
N ASP A 384 -23.46 -1.99 55.12
CA ASP A 384 -23.91 -1.21 53.96
C ASP A 384 -25.00 -0.18 54.29
N ARG A 385 -25.49 -0.15 55.54
CA ARG A 385 -26.43 0.90 55.97
C ARG A 385 -25.67 2.21 56.22
N PRO A 386 -26.01 3.32 55.54
CA PRO A 386 -25.47 4.63 55.91
C PRO A 386 -25.95 4.97 57.31
N LYS A 387 -25.00 5.25 58.23
CA LYS A 387 -25.34 5.73 59.57
C LYS A 387 -26.27 6.94 59.45
N PRO A 388 -27.42 6.99 60.14
CA PRO A 388 -28.26 8.18 60.15
C PRO A 388 -27.45 9.33 60.75
N SER A 389 -27.41 10.47 60.06
CA SER A 389 -26.79 11.69 60.56
C SER A 389 -27.57 12.18 61.79
N ALA A 390 -27.17 11.73 62.97
CA ALA A 390 -27.58 12.39 64.20
C ALA A 390 -26.78 13.69 64.32
N SER A 391 -27.47 14.81 64.14
CA SER A 391 -26.97 16.12 64.53
C SER A 391 -26.79 16.15 66.05
N SER A 392 -25.56 16.05 66.52
CA SER A 392 -25.18 16.48 67.87
C SER A 392 -23.71 16.84 67.87
N THR A 393 -23.51 18.12 68.14
CA THR A 393 -22.27 18.85 68.29
C THR A 393 -21.32 18.16 69.28
N ALA A 394 -20.11 17.77 68.84
CA ALA A 394 -18.85 17.90 69.58
C ALA A 394 -17.72 17.21 68.81
N ASN A 395 -16.59 17.91 68.72
CA ASN A 395 -15.27 17.50 68.26
C ASN A 395 -14.92 16.02 68.51
N SER A 396 -14.37 15.34 67.50
CA SER A 396 -13.00 14.83 67.53
C SER A 396 -12.74 13.93 66.32
N LEU A 397 -11.60 14.16 65.66
CA LEU A 397 -10.87 13.12 64.94
C LEU A 397 -10.65 11.93 65.87
N GLU A 398 -10.77 10.69 65.38
CA GLU A 398 -9.72 9.71 65.60
C GLU A 398 -9.84 8.52 64.63
N ILE A 399 -8.79 8.41 63.82
CA ILE A 399 -8.27 7.18 63.24
C ILE A 399 -7.66 6.37 64.39
N SER A 400 -8.01 5.10 64.51
CA SER A 400 -7.18 4.11 65.20
C SER A 400 -7.39 2.74 64.56
N ASP A 401 -6.52 2.42 63.61
CA ASP A 401 -6.18 1.03 63.27
C ASP A 401 -5.28 0.53 64.42
N ASP A 402 -5.83 -0.28 65.32
CA ASP A 402 -5.09 -0.91 66.41
C ASP A 402 -4.69 -2.32 65.96
N ASP A 403 -3.56 -2.41 65.26
CA ASP A 403 -2.81 -3.65 65.06
C ASP A 403 -1.98 -3.90 66.34
N SER A 404 -2.53 -4.65 67.28
CA SER A 404 -1.77 -5.18 68.41
C SER A 404 -0.94 -6.39 67.96
N SER A 405 0.30 -6.13 67.57
CA SER A 405 1.37 -7.13 67.53
C SER A 405 1.87 -7.39 68.95
N GLU A 406 1.46 -8.50 69.56
CA GLU A 406 2.11 -9.00 70.78
C GLU A 406 3.40 -9.76 70.40
N ASP A 407 4.52 -9.12 70.73
CA ASP A 407 5.86 -9.69 70.78
C ASP A 407 5.93 -10.66 71.99
N TYR A 408 6.39 -11.88 71.75
CA TYR A 408 6.77 -12.82 72.82
C TYR A 408 8.29 -12.82 72.91
N ASP A 409 8.82 -12.14 73.93
CA ASP A 409 10.14 -12.39 74.49
C ASP A 409 10.02 -12.26 76.03
N ASP A 410 10.15 -13.38 76.76
CA ASP A 410 11.36 -13.66 77.54
C ASP A 410 11.20 -14.81 78.57
N GLU A 411 12.18 -15.72 78.48
CA GLU A 411 12.95 -16.43 79.52
C GLU A 411 12.26 -17.22 80.67
N LEU A 412 12.49 -18.54 80.66
CA LEU A 412 13.36 -19.21 81.66
C LEU A 412 13.94 -20.54 81.15
#